data_AF-A0A846MLQ8-F1
#
_entry.id   AF-A0A846MLQ8-F1
#
_cell.length_a   1.000
_cell.length_b   1.000
_cell.length_c   1.000
_cell.angle_alpha   90.00
_cell.angle_beta   90.00
_cell.angle_gamma   90.00
#
_symmetry.space_group_name_H-M   'P 1'
#
loop_
_entity.id
_entity.type
_entity.pdbx_description
1 polymer ?
#
loop_
_entity_poly.entity_id
_entity_poly.type
_entity_poly.pdbx_seq_one_letter_code
_entity_poly.pdbx_strand_id
1 'polypeptide(L)'
;MIDFETLMQYKPKIPFRIVEKDLSQWEEMRRKTYFSEEDMRIDHSNDRLKKGEIEIPVYKDNTIRPLNFKGKLLSYDVENYGCGFYKITQKRGIVKPNPNDHRYPKEEVKRDGIYTFYIGYSREEETYKFFESEKTFFELYKPVEELKMSEEVQELINDFIDFAQWFWSPRFKVEYNFGSVIADQTYGDYLRLIEYLEENMEMLRSYHLLLNIFGDIDDKTYEYILNSLETLELHMQNAKTHILTHFPDPSEKVNHLNDPERGKPLSQLHQYIELRIAQRGYFVDLNEKKAYPNMWEVFYSQQFSKEFESDSSKQERLSELLKKAIENHQTYFPYK
;
A
#
# COMPACT_ATOMS: atom_id res chain seq x y z
N MET A 1 -9.29 -14.50 -17.02
CA MET A 1 -8.83 -14.21 -15.64
C MET A 1 -7.33 -14.41 -15.49
N ILE A 2 -6.62 -13.33 -15.22
CA ILE A 2 -5.21 -13.37 -14.80
C ILE A 2 -5.15 -13.80 -13.33
N ASP A 3 -4.36 -14.83 -13.03
CA ASP A 3 -4.27 -15.42 -11.70
C ASP A 3 -3.07 -14.89 -10.90
N PHE A 4 -2.99 -15.31 -9.63
CA PHE A 4 -1.97 -14.87 -8.70
C PHE A 4 -0.56 -15.27 -9.17
N GLU A 5 -0.39 -16.50 -9.64
CA GLU A 5 0.90 -17.03 -10.09
C GLU A 5 1.41 -16.29 -11.34
N THR A 6 0.51 -15.95 -12.26
CA THR A 6 0.83 -15.15 -13.44
C THR A 6 1.28 -13.76 -13.06
N LEU A 7 0.55 -13.08 -12.15
CA LEU A 7 0.92 -11.74 -11.66
C LEU A 7 2.26 -11.73 -10.91
N MET A 8 2.57 -12.78 -10.14
CA MET A 8 3.84 -12.88 -9.41
C MET A 8 5.07 -12.78 -10.32
N GLN A 9 4.96 -13.17 -11.60
CA GLN A 9 6.03 -13.00 -12.59
C GLN A 9 6.35 -11.54 -12.90
N TYR A 10 5.42 -10.63 -12.59
CA TYR A 10 5.56 -9.20 -12.81
C TYR A 10 6.11 -8.42 -11.61
N LYS A 11 6.10 -9.04 -10.42
CA LYS A 11 6.65 -8.44 -9.20
C LYS A 11 8.19 -8.46 -9.24
N PRO A 12 8.87 -7.31 -9.06
CA PRO A 12 10.31 -7.29 -8.84
C PRO A 12 10.70 -8.16 -7.64
N LYS A 13 11.76 -8.97 -7.78
CA LYS A 13 12.24 -9.82 -6.68
C LYS A 13 12.98 -9.03 -5.60
N ILE A 14 13.46 -7.85 -5.96
CA ILE A 14 14.22 -6.96 -5.09
C ILE A 14 13.44 -5.65 -5.00
N PRO A 15 13.10 -5.16 -3.80
CA PRO A 15 12.40 -3.90 -3.67
C PRO A 15 13.31 -2.72 -4.03
N PHE A 16 12.78 -1.74 -4.76
CA PHE A 16 13.52 -0.51 -5.05
C PHE A 16 13.49 0.44 -3.87
N ARG A 17 14.63 1.06 -3.56
CA ARG A 17 14.81 2.00 -2.46
C ARG A 17 15.70 3.17 -2.88
N ILE A 18 15.29 4.36 -2.48
CA ILE A 18 16.12 5.57 -2.60
C ILE A 18 16.74 5.84 -1.24
N VAL A 19 18.07 5.86 -1.18
CA VAL A 19 18.84 6.27 -0.02
C VAL A 19 19.13 7.76 -0.14
N GLU A 20 18.55 8.56 0.74
CA GLU A 20 18.79 10.00 0.73
C GLU A 20 20.12 10.34 1.40
N LYS A 21 20.96 11.08 0.67
CA LYS A 21 22.18 11.68 1.21
C LYS A 21 21.91 13.14 1.57
N ASP A 22 21.60 13.38 2.84
CA ASP A 22 21.34 14.73 3.32
C ASP A 22 22.62 15.58 3.40
N LEU A 23 22.80 16.43 2.39
CA LEU A 23 23.94 17.33 2.27
C LEU A 23 23.93 18.45 3.31
N SER A 24 22.81 18.69 4.00
CA SER A 24 22.77 19.69 5.08
C SER A 24 23.64 19.31 6.27
N GLN A 25 24.01 18.04 6.40
CA GLN A 25 24.93 17.57 7.44
C GLN A 25 26.37 18.03 7.21
N TRP A 26 26.74 18.42 5.98
CA TRP A 26 28.11 18.76 5.61
C TRP A 26 28.34 20.27 5.63
N GLU A 27 29.37 20.71 6.37
CA GLU A 27 29.64 22.13 6.58
C GLU A 27 29.94 22.88 5.27
N GLU A 28 30.69 22.27 4.37
CA GLU A 28 30.99 22.85 3.05
C GLU A 28 29.70 23.10 2.25
N MET A 29 28.84 22.10 2.17
CA MET A 29 27.56 22.18 1.46
C MET A 29 26.61 23.18 2.11
N ARG A 30 26.61 23.28 3.44
CA ARG A 30 25.90 24.35 4.16
C ARG A 30 26.43 25.70 3.72
N ARG A 31 27.73 25.93 3.71
CA ARG A 31 28.33 27.25 3.41
C ARG A 31 28.14 27.68 1.95
N LYS A 32 28.08 26.75 0.98
CA LYS A 32 27.77 27.04 -0.42
C LYS A 32 26.53 27.93 -0.57
N THR A 33 26.57 28.83 -1.56
CA THR A 33 25.46 29.74 -1.90
C THR A 33 24.45 29.06 -2.83
N TYR A 34 24.92 28.19 -3.72
CA TYR A 34 24.12 27.44 -4.69
C TYR A 34 24.75 26.07 -4.93
N PHE A 35 23.95 25.12 -5.41
CA PHE A 35 24.42 23.79 -5.80
C PHE A 35 24.87 23.76 -7.26
N SER A 36 26.02 23.14 -7.51
CA SER A 36 26.50 22.82 -8.85
C SER A 36 25.83 21.55 -9.40
N GLU A 37 26.13 21.17 -10.63
CA GLU A 37 25.66 19.90 -11.21
C GLU A 37 26.30 18.70 -10.52
N GLU A 38 27.57 18.85 -10.10
CA GLU A 38 28.30 17.82 -9.36
C GLU A 38 27.62 17.51 -8.02
N ASP A 39 27.03 18.52 -7.38
CA ASP A 39 26.31 18.37 -6.11
C ASP A 39 25.01 17.55 -6.26
N MET A 40 24.49 17.43 -7.49
CA MET A 40 23.30 16.63 -7.81
C MET A 40 23.62 15.17 -8.10
N ARG A 41 24.90 14.81 -8.30
CA ARG A 41 25.29 13.51 -8.84
C ARG A 41 24.75 12.35 -8.01
N ILE A 42 23.93 11.52 -8.66
CA ILE A 42 23.34 10.30 -8.07
C ILE A 42 24.36 9.17 -8.12
N ASP A 43 24.49 8.42 -7.03
CA ASP A 43 25.25 7.18 -7.00
C ASP A 43 24.31 5.99 -7.29
N HIS A 44 24.52 5.40 -8.46
CA HIS A 44 23.78 4.27 -9.02
C HIS A 44 24.78 3.18 -9.46
N SER A 45 25.84 2.99 -8.68
CA SER A 45 26.83 1.94 -8.93
C SER A 45 26.17 0.55 -9.07
N ASN A 46 26.80 -0.34 -9.86
CA ASN A 46 26.27 -1.68 -10.12
C ASN A 46 25.94 -2.45 -8.83
N ASP A 47 26.74 -2.28 -7.77
CA ASP A 47 26.51 -2.94 -6.49
C ASP A 47 25.26 -2.43 -5.77
N ARG A 48 24.92 -1.15 -5.94
CA ARG A 48 23.66 -0.58 -5.41
C ARG A 48 22.46 -1.03 -6.23
N LEU A 49 22.57 -0.98 -7.56
CA LEU A 49 21.48 -1.41 -8.45
C LEU A 49 21.12 -2.90 -8.25
N LYS A 50 22.11 -3.77 -7.99
CA LYS A 50 21.89 -5.17 -7.59
C LYS A 50 21.18 -5.34 -6.26
N LYS A 51 21.27 -4.36 -5.37
CA LYS A 51 20.54 -4.33 -4.09
C LYS A 51 19.18 -3.63 -4.20
N GLY A 52 18.82 -3.14 -5.38
CA GLY A 52 17.63 -2.32 -5.57
C GLY A 52 17.76 -0.91 -5.01
N GLU A 53 18.97 -0.38 -4.93
CA GLU A 53 19.24 0.91 -4.29
C GLU A 53 19.84 1.92 -5.27
N ILE A 54 19.52 3.20 -5.04
CA ILE A 54 20.30 4.35 -5.52
C ILE A 54 20.48 5.35 -4.37
N GLU A 55 21.55 6.14 -4.40
CA GLU A 55 21.75 7.23 -3.46
C GLU A 55 21.54 8.58 -4.16
N ILE A 56 20.54 9.34 -3.68
CA ILE A 56 20.21 10.67 -4.21
C ILE A 56 20.60 11.74 -3.19
N PRO A 57 21.41 12.75 -3.58
CA PRO A 57 21.69 13.88 -2.72
C PRO A 57 20.46 14.79 -2.58
N VAL A 58 20.20 15.21 -1.35
CA VAL A 58 19.10 16.12 -0.97
C VAL A 58 19.60 17.19 0.00
N TYR A 59 18.87 18.29 0.12
CA TYR A 59 19.16 19.34 1.10
C TYR A 59 17.93 19.64 1.95
N LYS A 60 17.92 19.19 3.20
CA LYS A 60 16.76 19.27 4.11
C LYS A 60 16.75 20.50 5.02
N ASP A 61 17.78 21.35 4.94
CA ASP A 61 17.86 22.56 5.75
C ASP A 61 16.97 23.65 5.15
N ASN A 62 15.90 23.97 5.89
CA ASN A 62 14.87 24.94 5.51
C ASN A 62 15.24 26.39 5.86
N THR A 63 16.48 26.65 6.28
CA THR A 63 16.92 27.98 6.67
C THR A 63 17.03 28.91 5.46
N ILE A 64 16.16 29.92 5.40
CA ILE A 64 16.26 30.99 4.41
C ILE A 64 17.25 32.04 4.92
N ARG A 65 18.32 32.29 4.15
CA ARG A 65 19.32 33.29 4.51
C ARG A 65 18.80 34.71 4.30
N PRO A 66 19.10 35.66 5.22
CA PRO A 66 18.73 37.07 5.07
C PRO A 66 19.46 37.72 3.88
N LEU A 67 19.13 38.97 3.54
CA LEU A 67 19.82 39.77 2.51
C LEU A 67 19.78 39.18 1.09
N ASN A 68 18.64 38.64 0.66
CA ASN A 68 18.42 38.07 -0.69
C ASN A 68 19.23 36.82 -1.04
N PHE A 69 19.92 36.19 -0.09
CA PHE A 69 20.65 34.94 -0.35
C PHE A 69 19.75 33.73 -0.60
N LYS A 70 18.45 33.82 -0.26
CA LYS A 70 17.42 32.78 -0.45
C LYS A 70 17.80 31.46 0.24
N GLY A 71 16.87 30.51 0.31
CA GLY A 71 17.16 29.12 0.68
C GLY A 71 17.72 28.36 -0.52
N LYS A 72 18.46 27.28 -0.27
CA LYS A 72 18.90 26.36 -1.33
C LYS A 72 17.89 25.24 -1.50
N LEU A 73 17.67 24.81 -2.74
CA LEU A 73 16.83 23.67 -3.05
C LEU A 73 17.69 22.58 -3.67
N LEU A 74 17.63 21.38 -3.09
CA LEU A 74 17.99 20.14 -3.77
C LEU A 74 17.02 19.06 -3.30
N SER A 75 16.08 18.71 -4.16
CA SER A 75 14.99 17.76 -3.89
C SER A 75 14.78 16.84 -5.09
N TYR A 76 13.92 15.84 -4.94
CA TYR A 76 13.54 14.98 -6.04
C TYR A 76 12.07 14.56 -5.91
N ASP A 77 11.46 14.27 -7.06
CA ASP A 77 10.16 13.64 -7.17
C ASP A 77 10.32 12.26 -7.82
N VAL A 78 9.49 11.30 -7.42
CA VAL A 78 9.45 9.94 -7.97
C VAL A 78 8.07 9.69 -8.55
N GLU A 79 8.05 9.24 -9.79
CA GLU A 79 6.86 8.73 -10.46
C GLU A 79 7.04 7.22 -10.63
N ASN A 80 6.19 6.43 -9.96
CA ASN A 80 6.21 4.97 -10.03
C ASN A 80 5.28 4.52 -11.16
N TYR A 81 5.85 3.83 -12.14
CA TYR A 81 5.12 3.28 -13.29
C TYR A 81 4.66 1.83 -13.05
N GLY A 82 5.06 1.23 -11.93
CA GLY A 82 4.79 -0.17 -11.62
C GLY A 82 5.85 -1.13 -12.18
N CYS A 83 5.78 -2.40 -11.79
CA CYS A 83 6.66 -3.48 -12.23
C CYS A 83 8.17 -3.19 -12.05
N GLY A 84 8.53 -2.31 -11.10
CA GLY A 84 9.92 -1.88 -10.90
C GLY A 84 10.42 -0.84 -11.90
N PHE A 85 9.51 -0.08 -12.52
CA PHE A 85 9.83 1.05 -13.40
C PHE A 85 9.57 2.38 -12.68
N TYR A 86 10.56 3.25 -12.65
CA TYR A 86 10.52 4.53 -11.96
C TYR A 86 11.11 5.63 -12.84
N LYS A 87 10.47 6.78 -12.83
CA LYS A 87 11.02 8.04 -13.33
C LYS A 87 11.31 8.93 -12.15
N ILE A 88 12.54 9.43 -12.09
CA ILE A 88 13.00 10.25 -10.97
C ILE A 88 13.41 11.59 -11.52
N THR A 89 12.82 12.65 -10.98
CA THR A 89 13.11 14.04 -11.39
C THR A 89 13.74 14.78 -10.23
N GLN A 90 15.04 15.01 -10.31
CA GLN A 90 15.79 15.78 -9.33
C GLN A 90 15.77 17.27 -9.72
N LYS A 91 15.60 18.12 -8.71
CA LYS A 91 15.51 19.57 -8.87
C LYS A 91 16.57 20.23 -7.99
N ARG A 92 17.39 21.11 -8.59
CA ARG A 92 18.22 22.08 -7.88
C ARG A 92 17.72 23.50 -8.16
N GLY A 93 17.81 24.35 -7.15
CA GLY A 93 17.40 25.73 -7.31
C GLY A 93 17.51 26.51 -6.02
N ILE A 94 16.63 27.49 -5.88
CA ILE A 94 16.56 28.36 -4.72
C ILE A 94 15.12 28.43 -4.20
N VAL A 95 15.00 28.61 -2.90
CA VAL A 95 13.74 28.67 -2.18
C VAL A 95 13.54 30.10 -1.67
N LYS A 96 12.41 30.72 -1.99
CA LYS A 96 12.05 32.06 -1.52
C LYS A 96 10.92 32.02 -0.50
N PRO A 97 10.85 33.00 0.41
CA PRO A 97 9.62 33.26 1.12
C PRO A 97 8.50 33.54 0.12
N ASN A 98 7.38 32.84 0.26
CA ASN A 98 6.19 33.15 -0.52
C ASN A 98 5.51 34.38 0.10
N PRO A 99 5.27 35.45 -0.68
CA PRO A 99 4.71 36.69 -0.17
C PRO A 99 3.26 36.56 0.30
N ASN A 100 2.54 35.52 -0.13
CA ASN A 100 1.14 35.30 0.22
C ASN A 100 0.96 34.31 1.37
N ASP A 101 1.95 33.44 1.63
CA ASP A 101 1.95 32.50 2.76
C ASP A 101 3.37 32.07 3.12
N HIS A 102 3.90 32.59 4.22
CA HIS A 102 5.26 32.28 4.69
C HIS A 102 5.47 30.82 5.10
N ARG A 103 4.41 30.03 5.26
CA ARG A 103 4.49 28.59 5.57
C ARG A 103 4.87 27.74 4.36
N TYR A 104 4.57 28.21 3.15
CA TYR A 104 4.82 27.49 1.91
C TYR A 104 5.82 28.24 1.05
N PRO A 105 7.12 27.96 1.19
CA PRO A 105 8.11 28.68 0.43
C PRO A 105 7.98 28.39 -1.07
N LYS A 106 8.28 29.39 -1.89
CA LYS A 106 8.20 29.30 -3.34
C LYS A 106 9.52 28.81 -3.92
N GLU A 107 9.49 27.72 -4.65
CA GLU A 107 10.64 27.19 -5.38
C GLU A 107 10.89 28.01 -6.67
N GLU A 108 12.16 28.32 -6.93
CA GLU A 108 12.65 28.88 -8.19
C GLU A 108 13.69 27.92 -8.78
N VAL A 109 13.23 27.08 -9.71
CA VAL A 109 14.03 26.09 -10.43
C VAL A 109 14.13 26.52 -11.89
N LYS A 110 15.35 26.69 -12.39
CA LYS A 110 15.59 26.91 -13.82
C LYS A 110 15.61 25.57 -14.56
N ARG A 111 15.46 25.59 -15.89
CA ARG A 111 15.41 24.35 -16.71
C ARG A 111 16.68 23.49 -16.59
N ASP A 112 17.85 24.11 -16.50
CA ASP A 112 19.16 23.48 -16.24
C ASP A 112 19.33 23.00 -14.78
N GLY A 113 18.34 23.29 -13.93
CA GLY A 113 18.22 22.78 -12.57
C GLY A 113 17.38 21.53 -12.46
N ILE A 114 16.83 21.00 -13.56
CA ILE A 114 16.00 19.79 -13.57
C ILE A 114 16.75 18.68 -14.28
N TYR A 115 16.93 17.56 -13.61
CA TYR A 115 17.53 16.36 -14.16
C TYR A 115 16.56 15.19 -13.99
N THR A 116 16.15 14.59 -15.10
CA THR A 116 15.26 13.43 -15.11
C THR A 116 16.03 12.21 -15.58
N PHE A 117 15.88 11.11 -14.86
CA PHE A 117 16.47 9.83 -15.19
C PHE A 117 15.50 8.70 -14.84
N TYR A 118 15.78 7.52 -15.37
CA TYR A 118 14.86 6.41 -15.30
C TYR A 118 15.54 5.17 -14.72
N ILE A 119 14.80 4.42 -13.92
CA ILE A 119 15.23 3.15 -13.34
C ILE A 119 14.22 2.09 -13.76
N GLY A 120 14.70 0.95 -14.27
CA GLY A 120 13.84 -0.18 -14.64
C GLY A 120 14.39 -1.50 -14.14
N TYR A 121 13.52 -2.38 -13.65
CA TYR A 121 13.87 -3.72 -13.21
C TYR A 121 14.02 -4.67 -14.41
N SER A 122 15.21 -5.24 -14.59
CA SER A 122 15.46 -6.28 -15.59
C SER A 122 15.15 -7.65 -14.98
N ARG A 123 14.13 -8.34 -15.52
CA ARG A 123 13.76 -9.68 -15.05
C ARG A 123 14.78 -10.74 -15.41
N GLU A 124 15.40 -10.64 -16.59
CA GLU A 124 16.42 -11.58 -17.05
C GLU A 124 17.67 -11.56 -16.18
N GLU A 125 18.10 -10.37 -15.75
CA GLU A 125 19.30 -10.18 -14.92
C GLU A 125 18.98 -10.05 -13.42
N GLU A 126 17.71 -10.06 -13.06
CA GLU A 126 17.20 -9.87 -11.68
C GLU A 126 17.81 -8.65 -10.96
N THR A 127 18.02 -7.56 -11.70
CA THR A 127 18.66 -6.34 -11.19
C THR A 127 18.01 -5.10 -11.78
N TYR A 128 18.13 -3.98 -11.06
CA TYR A 128 17.76 -2.69 -11.62
C TYR A 128 18.80 -2.18 -12.61
N LYS A 129 18.33 -1.40 -13.58
CA LYS A 129 19.14 -0.73 -14.61
C LYS A 129 18.81 0.75 -14.61
N PHE A 130 19.83 1.57 -14.84
CA PHE A 130 19.72 3.01 -15.01
C PHE A 130 19.65 3.35 -16.50
N PHE A 131 18.73 4.24 -16.87
CA PHE A 131 18.53 4.68 -18.24
C PHE A 131 18.56 6.20 -18.32
N GLU A 132 19.46 6.73 -19.15
CA GLU A 132 19.50 8.16 -19.52
C GLU A 132 18.52 8.47 -20.67
N SER A 133 18.22 7.47 -21.50
CA SER A 133 17.34 7.59 -22.65
C SER A 133 15.90 7.27 -22.26
N GLU A 134 15.04 8.29 -22.27
CA GLU A 134 13.59 8.17 -22.12
C GLU A 134 12.99 7.15 -23.10
N LYS A 135 13.44 7.19 -24.37
CA LYS A 135 12.93 6.31 -25.42
C LYS A 135 13.19 4.83 -25.09
N THR A 136 14.41 4.50 -24.66
CA THR A 136 14.79 3.12 -24.34
C THR A 136 14.04 2.61 -23.11
N PHE A 137 13.84 3.47 -22.11
CA PHE A 137 13.02 3.14 -20.95
C PHE A 137 11.58 2.82 -21.34
N PHE A 138 10.93 3.66 -22.15
CA PHE A 138 9.55 3.44 -22.57
C PHE A 138 9.38 2.25 -23.52
N GLU A 139 10.37 1.93 -24.35
CA GLU A 139 10.38 0.69 -25.15
C GLU A 139 10.34 -0.56 -24.25
N LEU A 140 11.07 -0.55 -23.13
CA LEU A 140 11.06 -1.64 -22.15
C LEU A 140 9.81 -1.66 -21.26
N TYR A 141 9.23 -0.50 -20.98
CA TYR A 141 8.00 -0.37 -20.19
C TYR A 141 6.73 -0.73 -21.00
N LYS A 142 6.77 -0.64 -22.33
CA LYS A 142 5.60 -0.89 -23.20
C LYS A 142 4.83 -2.19 -22.89
N PRO A 143 5.47 -3.35 -22.66
CA PRO A 143 4.73 -4.56 -22.30
C PRO A 143 4.01 -4.48 -20.94
N VAL A 144 4.54 -3.70 -19.99
CA VAL A 144 3.90 -3.44 -18.70
C VAL A 144 2.68 -2.53 -18.86
N GLU A 145 2.80 -1.51 -19.72
CA GLU A 145 1.68 -0.65 -20.07
C GLU A 145 0.55 -1.44 -20.76
N GLU A 146 0.91 -2.32 -21.70
CA GLU A 146 -0.03 -3.23 -22.37
C GLU A 146 -0.72 -4.17 -21.38
N LEU A 147 0.03 -4.74 -20.41
CA LEU A 147 -0.57 -5.54 -19.33
C LEU A 147 -1.58 -4.73 -18.52
N LYS A 148 -1.23 -3.51 -18.10
CA LYS A 148 -2.11 -2.65 -17.30
C LYS A 148 -3.46 -2.42 -17.99
N MET A 149 -3.44 -2.34 -19.31
CA MET A 149 -4.60 -2.11 -20.17
C MET A 149 -5.24 -3.40 -20.70
N SER A 150 -4.77 -4.58 -20.31
CA SER A 150 -5.26 -5.85 -20.82
C SER A 150 -6.67 -6.16 -20.30
N GLU A 151 -7.45 -6.90 -21.10
CA GLU A 151 -8.81 -7.30 -20.73
C GLU A 151 -8.83 -8.11 -19.44
N GLU A 152 -7.85 -8.99 -19.23
CA GLU A 152 -7.75 -9.83 -18.04
C GLU A 152 -7.49 -9.03 -16.76
N VAL A 153 -6.69 -7.96 -16.84
CA VAL A 153 -6.46 -7.05 -15.71
C VAL A 153 -7.72 -6.25 -15.41
N GLN A 154 -8.42 -5.76 -16.43
CA GLN A 154 -9.68 -5.04 -16.25
C GLN A 154 -10.78 -5.95 -15.68
N GLU A 155 -10.86 -7.21 -16.12
CA GLU A 155 -11.75 -8.24 -15.59
C GLU A 155 -11.50 -8.45 -14.09
N LEU A 156 -10.25 -8.69 -13.67
CA LEU A 156 -9.88 -8.84 -12.26
C LEU A 156 -10.26 -7.62 -11.41
N ILE A 157 -10.06 -6.40 -11.92
CA ILE A 157 -10.45 -5.17 -11.22
C ILE A 157 -11.98 -5.10 -11.07
N ASN A 158 -12.73 -5.42 -12.12
CA ASN A 158 -14.19 -5.39 -12.08
C ASN A 158 -14.75 -6.47 -11.14
N ASP A 159 -14.22 -7.69 -11.18
CA ASP A 159 -14.62 -8.79 -10.29
C ASP A 159 -14.41 -8.40 -8.82
N PHE A 160 -13.28 -7.75 -8.50
CA PHE A 160 -13.04 -7.25 -7.16
C PHE A 160 -14.03 -6.14 -6.76
N ILE A 161 -14.34 -5.21 -7.67
CA ILE A 161 -15.31 -4.13 -7.40
C ILE A 161 -16.70 -4.73 -7.14
N ASP A 162 -17.15 -5.66 -7.97
CA ASP A 162 -18.45 -6.32 -7.83
C ASP A 162 -18.52 -7.12 -6.53
N PHE A 163 -17.44 -7.85 -6.20
CA PHE A 163 -17.29 -8.52 -4.91
C PHE A 163 -17.42 -7.53 -3.75
N ALA A 164 -16.67 -6.43 -3.77
CA ALA A 164 -16.67 -5.42 -2.71
C ALA A 164 -18.06 -4.81 -2.49
N GLN A 165 -18.75 -4.46 -3.57
CA GLN A 165 -20.10 -3.89 -3.52
C GLN A 165 -21.12 -4.89 -2.99
N TRP A 166 -21.02 -6.15 -3.43
CA TRP A 166 -21.89 -7.21 -2.96
C TRP A 166 -21.65 -7.54 -1.49
N PHE A 167 -20.40 -7.77 -1.09
CA PHE A 167 -20.01 -8.15 0.28
C PHE A 167 -20.50 -7.15 1.34
N TRP A 168 -20.47 -5.86 1.03
CA TRP A 168 -20.99 -4.82 1.94
C TRP A 168 -22.48 -4.53 1.81
N SER A 169 -23.16 -5.14 0.84
CA SER A 169 -24.59 -4.92 0.67
C SER A 169 -25.39 -5.50 1.85
N PRO A 170 -26.52 -4.87 2.22
CA PRO A 170 -27.46 -5.47 3.17
C PRO A 170 -27.95 -6.85 2.72
N ARG A 171 -27.98 -7.10 1.40
CA ARG A 171 -28.44 -8.36 0.83
C ARG A 171 -27.48 -9.50 1.13
N PHE A 172 -26.16 -9.28 1.05
CA PHE A 172 -25.17 -10.27 1.46
C PHE A 172 -25.35 -10.68 2.92
N LYS A 173 -25.51 -9.70 3.82
CA LYS A 173 -25.74 -9.96 5.25
C LYS A 173 -26.97 -10.83 5.51
N VAL A 174 -28.04 -10.61 4.75
CA VAL A 174 -29.27 -11.42 4.85
C VAL A 174 -29.06 -12.83 4.26
N GLU A 175 -28.43 -12.94 3.10
CA GLU A 175 -28.24 -14.20 2.39
C GLU A 175 -27.36 -15.19 3.18
N TYR A 176 -26.29 -14.67 3.78
CA TYR A 176 -25.32 -15.45 4.57
C TYR A 176 -25.58 -15.39 6.07
N ASN A 177 -26.69 -14.77 6.51
CA ASN A 177 -27.04 -14.58 7.92
C ASN A 177 -25.87 -14.03 8.76
N PHE A 178 -25.13 -13.06 8.20
CA PHE A 178 -23.90 -12.51 8.74
C PHE A 178 -24.13 -11.07 9.26
N GLY A 179 -23.93 -10.84 10.56
CA GLY A 179 -24.12 -9.55 11.22
C GLY A 179 -25.09 -9.60 12.41
N SER A 180 -25.61 -8.42 12.80
CA SER A 180 -26.11 -8.10 14.16
C SER A 180 -27.43 -8.74 14.64
N VAL A 181 -27.74 -9.98 14.25
CA VAL A 181 -28.67 -10.85 14.99
C VAL A 181 -28.05 -12.25 15.08
N ILE A 182 -27.26 -12.47 16.14
CA ILE A 182 -26.59 -13.76 16.42
C ILE A 182 -27.60 -14.88 16.75
N ALA A 183 -28.83 -14.50 17.12
CA ALA A 183 -29.91 -15.44 17.35
C ALA A 183 -30.35 -16.06 16.02
N ASP A 184 -30.32 -17.38 15.93
CA ASP A 184 -30.81 -18.20 14.81
C ASP A 184 -29.83 -18.46 13.64
N GLN A 185 -28.52 -18.19 13.80
CA GLN A 185 -27.51 -18.73 12.88
C GLN A 185 -27.44 -20.25 12.95
N THR A 186 -27.29 -20.90 11.79
CA THR A 186 -27.10 -22.36 11.67
C THR A 186 -25.67 -22.71 11.26
N TYR A 187 -25.25 -23.95 11.49
CA TYR A 187 -23.94 -24.41 10.97
C TYR A 187 -23.86 -24.37 9.44
N GLY A 188 -25.00 -24.58 8.76
CA GLY A 188 -25.13 -24.43 7.31
C GLY A 188 -24.91 -23.00 6.82
N ASP A 189 -25.29 -21.99 7.60
CA ASP A 189 -24.98 -20.58 7.28
C ASP A 189 -23.47 -20.33 7.26
N TYR A 190 -22.75 -20.85 8.27
CA TYR A 190 -21.29 -20.75 8.32
C TYR A 190 -20.61 -21.47 7.17
N LEU A 191 -21.05 -22.68 6.82
CA LEU A 191 -20.49 -23.43 5.69
C LEU A 191 -20.65 -22.66 4.38
N ARG A 192 -21.84 -22.10 4.12
CA ARG A 192 -22.06 -21.29 2.91
C ARG A 192 -21.20 -20.03 2.88
N LEU A 193 -21.04 -19.34 4.01
CA LEU A 193 -20.17 -18.18 4.11
C LEU A 193 -18.70 -18.56 3.87
N ILE A 194 -18.24 -19.68 4.43
CA ILE A 194 -16.88 -20.18 4.22
C ILE A 194 -16.67 -20.52 2.74
N GLU A 195 -17.57 -21.28 2.13
CA GLU A 195 -17.49 -21.65 0.71
C GLU A 195 -17.42 -20.41 -0.19
N TYR A 196 -18.30 -19.43 0.06
CA TYR A 196 -18.30 -18.17 -0.67
C TYR A 196 -16.96 -17.42 -0.52
N LEU A 197 -16.42 -17.32 0.69
CA LEU A 197 -15.15 -16.64 0.91
C LEU A 197 -13.98 -17.40 0.27
N GLU A 198 -13.94 -18.72 0.41
CA GLU A 198 -12.94 -19.62 -0.21
C GLU A 198 -12.88 -19.42 -1.74
N GLU A 199 -14.03 -19.35 -2.41
CA GLU A 199 -14.14 -19.10 -3.86
C GLU A 199 -13.57 -17.74 -4.29
N ASN A 200 -13.53 -16.75 -3.39
CA ASN A 200 -13.08 -15.39 -3.70
C ASN A 200 -11.66 -15.08 -3.20
N MET A 201 -11.03 -15.94 -2.40
CA MET A 201 -9.71 -15.70 -1.80
C MET A 201 -8.63 -15.43 -2.83
N GLU A 202 -8.63 -16.16 -3.95
CA GLU A 202 -7.63 -15.99 -5.01
C GLU A 202 -7.75 -14.62 -5.68
N MET A 203 -8.97 -14.22 -6.06
CA MET A 203 -9.24 -12.90 -6.62
C MET A 203 -8.80 -11.78 -5.65
N LEU A 204 -9.08 -11.94 -4.35
CA LEU A 204 -8.61 -11.00 -3.32
C LEU A 204 -7.08 -10.87 -3.33
N ARG A 205 -6.34 -11.98 -3.38
CA ARG A 205 -4.87 -11.95 -3.44
C ARG A 205 -4.37 -11.31 -4.72
N SER A 206 -4.90 -11.72 -5.87
CA SER A 206 -4.52 -11.25 -7.19
C SER A 206 -4.72 -9.74 -7.34
N TYR A 207 -5.87 -9.23 -6.89
CA TYR A 207 -6.15 -7.79 -6.92
C TYR A 207 -5.14 -6.97 -6.10
N HIS A 208 -4.86 -7.39 -4.86
CA HIS A 208 -3.91 -6.65 -4.01
C HIS A 208 -2.45 -6.80 -4.51
N LEU A 209 -2.10 -7.94 -5.11
CA LEU A 209 -0.83 -8.11 -5.78
C LEU A 209 -0.69 -7.17 -6.98
N LEU A 210 -1.75 -7.03 -7.78
CA LEU A 210 -1.79 -6.10 -8.90
C LEU A 210 -1.53 -4.66 -8.43
N LEU A 211 -2.23 -4.20 -7.38
CA LEU A 211 -2.02 -2.88 -6.79
C LEU A 211 -0.58 -2.68 -6.31
N ASN A 212 0.01 -3.70 -5.70
CA ASN A 212 1.40 -3.63 -5.24
C ASN A 212 2.39 -3.57 -6.41
N ILE A 213 2.20 -4.41 -7.43
CA ILE A 213 3.03 -4.42 -8.64
C ILE A 213 2.99 -3.04 -9.30
N PHE A 214 1.83 -2.41 -9.40
CA PHE A 214 1.68 -1.08 -10.02
C PHE A 214 1.97 0.10 -9.10
N GLY A 215 2.35 -0.16 -7.83
CA GLY A 215 2.81 0.86 -6.91
C GLY A 215 1.72 1.64 -6.18
N ASP A 216 0.47 1.20 -6.28
CA ASP A 216 -0.65 1.79 -5.54
C ASP A 216 -0.57 1.48 -4.04
N ILE A 217 0.07 0.36 -3.67
CA ILE A 217 0.38 0.00 -2.27
C ILE A 217 1.84 -0.45 -2.10
N ASP A 218 2.44 -0.12 -0.95
CA ASP A 218 3.80 -0.56 -0.60
C ASP A 218 3.86 -2.05 -0.20
N ASP A 219 5.06 -2.65 -0.24
CA ASP A 219 5.24 -4.07 0.06
C ASP A 219 4.76 -4.45 1.46
N LYS A 220 4.95 -3.58 2.45
CA LYS A 220 4.51 -3.85 3.83
C LYS A 220 2.99 -3.86 3.94
N THR A 221 2.31 -2.91 3.30
CA THR A 221 0.84 -2.87 3.24
C THR A 221 0.32 -4.17 2.60
N TYR A 222 0.93 -4.58 1.49
CA TYR A 222 0.60 -5.84 0.82
C TYR A 222 0.83 -7.06 1.73
N GLU A 223 1.96 -7.14 2.43
CA GLU A 223 2.26 -8.21 3.40
C GLU A 223 1.22 -8.27 4.53
N TYR A 224 0.81 -7.15 5.11
CA TYR A 224 -0.24 -7.11 6.12
C TYR A 224 -1.59 -7.62 5.59
N ILE A 225 -1.93 -7.29 4.35
CA ILE A 225 -3.15 -7.78 3.69
C ILE A 225 -3.06 -9.29 3.46
N LEU A 226 -1.96 -9.80 2.90
CA LEU A 226 -1.75 -11.24 2.69
C LEU A 226 -1.82 -12.02 4.00
N ASN A 227 -1.12 -11.58 5.04
CA ASN A 227 -1.16 -12.21 6.36
C ASN A 227 -2.59 -12.26 6.91
N SER A 228 -3.41 -11.24 6.61
CA SER A 228 -4.81 -11.22 7.05
C SER A 228 -5.68 -12.21 6.29
N LEU A 229 -5.44 -12.35 4.98
CA LEU A 229 -6.11 -13.34 4.14
C LEU A 229 -5.72 -14.78 4.53
N GLU A 230 -4.43 -15.03 4.80
CA GLU A 230 -3.94 -16.33 5.30
C GLU A 230 -4.51 -16.68 6.67
N THR A 231 -4.60 -15.70 7.57
CA THR A 231 -5.21 -15.89 8.90
C THR A 231 -6.72 -16.18 8.77
N LEU A 232 -7.41 -15.50 7.84
CA LEU A 232 -8.82 -15.79 7.53
C LEU A 232 -8.99 -17.23 7.08
N GLU A 233 -8.19 -17.71 6.12
CA GLU A 233 -8.24 -19.10 5.65
C GLU A 233 -8.01 -20.11 6.77
N LEU A 234 -7.03 -19.86 7.63
CA LEU A 234 -6.79 -20.73 8.78
C LEU A 234 -8.02 -20.81 9.69
N HIS A 235 -8.67 -19.66 9.97
CA HIS A 235 -9.92 -19.64 10.73
C HIS A 235 -11.06 -20.35 10.02
N MET A 236 -11.20 -20.17 8.70
CA MET A 236 -12.21 -20.86 7.88
C MET A 236 -12.02 -22.38 7.90
N GLN A 237 -10.79 -22.85 7.68
CA GLN A 237 -10.46 -24.29 7.73
C GLN A 237 -10.75 -24.88 9.11
N ASN A 238 -10.33 -24.22 10.19
CA ASN A 238 -10.59 -24.68 11.55
C ASN A 238 -12.10 -24.74 11.85
N ALA A 239 -12.85 -23.73 11.43
CA ALA A 239 -14.31 -23.70 11.58
C ALA A 239 -14.99 -24.80 10.74
N LYS A 240 -14.59 -24.98 9.49
CA LYS A 240 -15.13 -26.01 8.57
C LYS A 240 -14.88 -27.41 9.10
N THR A 241 -13.64 -27.73 9.49
CA THR A 241 -13.29 -29.03 10.10
C THR A 241 -14.10 -29.27 11.37
N HIS A 242 -14.25 -28.24 12.21
CA HIS A 242 -15.02 -28.33 13.43
C HIS A 242 -16.52 -28.63 13.15
N ILE A 243 -17.15 -27.91 12.23
CA ILE A 243 -18.54 -28.15 11.81
C ILE A 243 -18.71 -29.59 11.32
N LEU A 244 -17.90 -30.00 10.33
CA LEU A 244 -18.04 -31.30 9.68
C LEU A 244 -17.77 -32.48 10.61
N THR A 245 -16.96 -32.29 11.66
CA THR A 245 -16.62 -33.36 12.62
C THR A 245 -17.66 -33.51 13.73
N HIS A 246 -18.27 -32.42 14.17
CA HIS A 246 -19.08 -32.40 15.39
C HIS A 246 -20.57 -32.14 15.16
N PHE A 247 -20.96 -31.58 14.01
CA PHE A 247 -22.33 -31.16 13.72
C PHE A 247 -22.79 -31.72 12.37
N PRO A 248 -23.25 -32.99 12.34
CA PRO A 248 -23.66 -33.65 11.11
C PRO A 248 -24.99 -33.11 10.54
N ASP A 249 -25.79 -32.38 11.33
CA ASP A 249 -26.97 -31.66 10.84
C ASP A 249 -26.65 -30.17 10.64
N PRO A 250 -26.53 -29.70 9.38
CA PRO A 250 -26.23 -28.29 9.10
C PRO A 250 -27.37 -27.35 9.50
N SER A 251 -28.58 -27.85 9.73
CA SER A 251 -29.76 -27.05 10.12
C SER A 251 -29.77 -26.71 11.61
N GLU A 252 -28.91 -27.34 12.40
CA GLU A 252 -28.81 -27.07 13.84
C GLU A 252 -28.33 -25.64 14.08
N LYS A 253 -28.95 -24.98 15.07
CA LYS A 253 -28.60 -23.62 15.48
C LYS A 253 -27.27 -23.62 16.20
N VAL A 254 -26.42 -22.64 15.88
CA VAL A 254 -25.15 -22.41 16.55
C VAL A 254 -25.39 -21.93 17.98
N ASN A 255 -24.87 -22.66 18.96
CA ASN A 255 -24.90 -22.24 20.36
C ASN A 255 -23.63 -21.50 20.75
N HIS A 256 -23.65 -20.18 20.60
CA HIS A 256 -22.50 -19.30 20.90
C HIS A 256 -22.14 -19.21 22.40
N LEU A 257 -22.96 -19.73 23.31
CA LEU A 257 -22.79 -19.59 24.76
C LEU A 257 -22.29 -20.86 25.47
N ASN A 258 -22.52 -22.04 24.89
CA ASN A 258 -22.22 -23.33 25.56
C ASN A 258 -21.17 -24.14 24.81
N ASP A 259 -19.97 -23.59 24.64
CA ASP A 259 -18.87 -24.44 24.22
C ASP A 259 -17.50 -24.07 24.81
N PRO A 260 -17.23 -24.52 26.06
CA PRO A 260 -15.95 -24.26 26.72
C PRO A 260 -14.73 -24.90 26.02
N GLU A 261 -14.94 -25.96 25.22
CA GLU A 261 -13.85 -26.69 24.54
C GLU A 261 -13.98 -26.85 23.02
N ARG A 262 -15.15 -26.62 22.39
CA ARG A 262 -15.34 -26.94 20.96
C ARG A 262 -15.81 -25.77 20.07
N GLY A 263 -16.48 -24.73 20.55
CA GLY A 263 -17.11 -23.68 19.70
C GLY A 263 -16.26 -22.43 19.46
N LYS A 264 -15.03 -22.43 19.98
CA LYS A 264 -14.04 -21.36 19.75
C LYS A 264 -13.77 -21.09 18.27
N PRO A 265 -13.62 -22.10 17.38
CA PRO A 265 -13.31 -21.85 15.97
C PRO A 265 -14.34 -20.97 15.25
N LEU A 266 -15.64 -21.19 15.50
CA LEU A 266 -16.71 -20.39 14.89
C LEU A 266 -16.72 -18.96 15.42
N SER A 267 -16.60 -18.80 16.75
CA SER A 267 -16.50 -17.48 17.37
C SER A 267 -15.26 -16.71 16.90
N GLN A 268 -14.13 -17.40 16.72
CA GLN A 268 -12.88 -16.82 16.23
C GLN A 268 -13.03 -16.38 14.77
N LEU A 269 -13.58 -17.23 13.91
CA LEU A 269 -13.87 -16.87 12.52
C LEU A 269 -14.80 -15.65 12.45
N HIS A 270 -15.92 -15.69 13.19
CA HIS A 270 -16.90 -14.61 13.20
C HIS A 270 -16.27 -13.28 13.67
N GLN A 271 -15.57 -13.30 14.81
CA GLN A 271 -14.88 -12.12 15.33
C GLN A 271 -13.80 -11.63 14.36
N TYR A 272 -13.05 -12.53 13.73
CA TYR A 272 -12.02 -12.16 12.77
C TYR A 272 -12.63 -11.46 11.55
N ILE A 273 -13.70 -12.02 10.98
CA ILE A 273 -14.39 -11.39 9.86
C ILE A 273 -14.93 -10.01 10.30
N GLU A 274 -15.75 -9.93 11.36
CA GLU A 274 -16.33 -8.68 11.85
C GLU A 274 -15.27 -7.59 12.13
N LEU A 275 -14.15 -7.95 12.76
CA LEU A 275 -13.16 -6.99 13.23
C LEU A 275 -12.06 -6.67 12.22
N ARG A 276 -11.77 -7.53 11.25
CA ARG A 276 -10.61 -7.36 10.34
C ARG A 276 -10.98 -7.33 8.87
N ILE A 277 -12.07 -8.01 8.49
CA ILE A 277 -12.48 -8.22 7.10
C ILE A 277 -13.79 -7.51 6.78
N ALA A 278 -14.72 -7.27 7.69
CA ALA A 278 -15.99 -6.64 7.36
C ALA A 278 -15.89 -5.11 7.30
N GLN A 279 -14.86 -4.54 7.92
CA GLN A 279 -14.72 -3.12 8.17
C GLN A 279 -13.47 -2.56 7.51
N ARG A 280 -13.54 -1.29 7.10
CA ARG A 280 -12.36 -0.49 6.78
C ARG A 280 -11.51 -0.32 8.04
N GLY A 281 -10.20 -0.21 7.90
CA GLY A 281 -9.34 -0.01 9.06
C GLY A 281 -7.86 0.08 8.72
N TYR A 282 -7.05 0.14 9.77
CA TYR A 282 -5.60 0.17 9.69
C TYR A 282 -4.98 -0.88 10.61
N PHE A 283 -3.97 -1.59 10.09
CA PHE A 283 -2.97 -2.31 10.87
C PHE A 283 -1.97 -1.31 11.42
N VAL A 284 -1.52 -1.50 12.66
CA VAL A 284 -0.52 -0.62 13.28
C VAL A 284 0.69 -1.42 13.70
N ASP A 285 1.84 -1.05 13.14
CA ASP A 285 3.13 -1.51 13.59
C ASP A 285 3.64 -0.59 14.70
N LEU A 286 3.63 -1.10 15.93
CA LEU A 286 4.07 -0.34 17.11
C LEU A 286 5.58 -0.12 17.15
N ASN A 287 6.37 -0.99 16.51
CA ASN A 287 7.82 -0.87 16.46
C ASN A 287 8.23 0.22 15.47
N GLU A 288 7.60 0.22 14.29
CA GLU A 288 7.85 1.20 13.23
C GLU A 288 7.06 2.50 13.41
N LYS A 289 6.09 2.50 14.32
CA LYS A 289 5.13 3.61 14.54
C LYS A 289 4.45 4.03 13.24
N LYS A 290 4.05 3.05 12.43
CA LYS A 290 3.42 3.24 11.12
C LYS A 290 2.09 2.50 11.06
N ALA A 291 1.11 3.12 10.41
CA ALA A 291 -0.20 2.55 10.16
C ALA A 291 -0.29 2.16 8.69
N TYR A 292 -0.85 0.98 8.42
CA TYR A 292 -1.01 0.40 7.09
C TYR A 292 -2.50 0.14 6.85
N PRO A 293 -3.08 0.64 5.75
CA PRO A 293 -4.50 0.43 5.47
C PRO A 293 -4.78 -1.07 5.25
N ASN A 294 -5.95 -1.54 5.67
CA ASN A 294 -6.41 -2.86 5.26
C ASN A 294 -6.98 -2.84 3.84
N MET A 295 -7.28 -4.03 3.29
CA MET A 295 -7.80 -4.20 1.92
C MET A 295 -8.93 -3.24 1.55
N TRP A 296 -9.81 -2.96 2.52
CA TRP A 296 -10.98 -2.12 2.32
C TRP A 296 -10.70 -0.64 2.40
N GLU A 297 -9.79 -0.23 3.27
CA GLU A 297 -9.34 1.15 3.29
C GLU A 297 -8.54 1.48 2.03
N VAL A 298 -7.76 0.53 1.51
CA VAL A 298 -7.10 0.65 0.20
C VAL A 298 -8.16 0.91 -0.88
N PHE A 299 -9.15 0.03 -1.02
CA PHE A 299 -10.23 0.19 -2.01
C PHE A 299 -10.98 1.53 -1.86
N TYR A 300 -11.37 1.89 -0.64
CA TYR A 300 -12.12 3.13 -0.42
C TYR A 300 -11.27 4.37 -0.71
N SER A 301 -9.98 4.36 -0.37
CA SER A 301 -9.07 5.50 -0.59
C SER A 301 -8.85 5.83 -2.07
N GLN A 302 -9.09 4.86 -2.96
CA GLN A 302 -9.00 5.03 -4.41
C GLN A 302 -10.28 5.62 -5.02
N GLN A 303 -11.40 5.67 -4.28
CA GLN A 303 -12.65 6.25 -4.77
C GLN A 303 -12.64 7.78 -4.65
N PHE A 304 -13.39 8.45 -5.53
CA PHE A 304 -13.63 9.88 -5.39
C PHE A 304 -14.33 10.15 -4.06
N SER A 305 -13.67 10.89 -3.18
CA SER A 305 -14.30 11.32 -1.93
C SER A 305 -15.44 12.30 -2.23
N LYS A 306 -16.60 12.07 -1.61
CA LYS A 306 -17.73 13.02 -1.65
C LYS A 306 -17.44 14.30 -0.86
N GLU A 307 -16.51 14.24 0.07
CA GLU A 307 -16.04 15.37 0.88
C GLU A 307 -14.59 15.68 0.49
N PHE A 308 -14.26 16.95 0.27
CA PHE A 308 -12.86 17.36 0.12
C PHE A 308 -12.14 17.13 1.45
N GLU A 309 -11.55 15.95 1.63
CA GLU A 309 -10.66 15.68 2.75
C GLU A 309 -9.25 16.13 2.34
N SER A 310 -8.73 17.16 3.00
CA SER A 310 -7.37 17.61 2.74
C SER A 310 -6.34 16.56 3.19
N ASP A 311 -5.18 16.50 2.53
CA ASP A 311 -4.10 15.59 2.94
C ASP A 311 -3.67 15.82 4.39
N SER A 312 -3.75 17.06 4.88
CA SER A 312 -3.49 17.39 6.29
C SER A 312 -4.48 16.69 7.24
N SER A 313 -5.77 16.64 6.90
CA SER A 313 -6.79 15.98 7.71
C SER A 313 -6.53 14.47 7.78
N LYS A 314 -6.11 13.86 6.67
CA LYS A 314 -5.71 12.44 6.64
C LYS A 314 -4.49 12.19 7.53
N GLN A 315 -3.46 13.04 7.45
CA GLN A 315 -2.26 12.91 8.28
C GLN A 315 -2.54 13.11 9.78
N GLU A 316 -3.40 14.06 10.14
CA GLU A 316 -3.84 14.27 11.52
C GLU A 316 -4.57 13.03 12.05
N ARG A 317 -5.52 12.48 11.29
CA ARG A 317 -6.24 11.25 11.67
C ARG A 317 -5.29 10.06 11.86
N LEU A 318 -4.34 9.87 10.95
CA LEU A 318 -3.33 8.81 11.06
C LEU A 318 -2.46 9.02 12.30
N SER A 319 -2.08 10.26 12.61
CA SER A 319 -1.30 10.60 13.80
C SER A 319 -2.06 10.32 15.09
N GLU A 320 -3.36 10.65 15.14
CA GLU A 320 -4.23 10.32 16.27
C GLU A 320 -4.41 8.80 16.45
N LEU A 321 -4.58 8.08 15.34
CA LEU A 321 -4.69 6.62 15.34
C LEU A 321 -3.43 6.00 15.91
N LEU A 322 -2.24 6.42 15.44
CA LEU A 322 -0.95 5.97 15.94
C LEU A 322 -0.78 6.26 17.42
N LYS A 323 -1.17 7.45 17.87
CA LYS A 323 -1.12 7.80 19.30
C LYS A 323 -1.99 6.86 20.13
N LYS A 324 -3.24 6.65 19.74
CA LYS A 324 -4.18 5.73 20.41
C LYS A 324 -3.66 4.28 20.39
N ALA A 325 -3.04 3.85 19.29
CA ALA A 325 -2.46 2.53 19.15
C ALA A 325 -1.34 2.27 20.14
N ILE A 326 -0.42 3.25 20.25
CA ILE A 326 0.71 3.19 21.18
C ILE A 326 0.22 3.21 22.63
N GLU A 327 -0.73 4.08 22.96
CA GLU A 327 -1.28 4.19 24.33
C GLU A 327 -2.01 2.91 24.77
N ASN A 328 -2.72 2.24 23.86
CA ASN A 328 -3.54 1.06 24.18
C ASN A 328 -2.88 -0.28 23.80
N HIS A 329 -1.66 -0.27 23.28
CA HIS A 329 -0.99 -1.46 22.72
C HIS A 329 -1.85 -2.24 21.71
N GLN A 330 -2.60 -1.51 20.87
CA GLN A 330 -3.49 -2.10 19.87
C GLN A 330 -2.82 -2.13 18.50
N THR A 331 -2.88 -3.27 17.81
CA THR A 331 -2.24 -3.49 16.50
C THR A 331 -3.22 -3.36 15.33
N TYR A 332 -4.48 -3.02 15.60
CA TYR A 332 -5.47 -2.79 14.55
C TYR A 332 -6.59 -1.87 15.03
N PHE A 333 -7.04 -1.00 14.13
CA PHE A 333 -8.10 -0.03 14.36
C PHE A 333 -9.10 -0.05 13.19
N PRO A 334 -10.36 -0.49 13.41
CA PRO A 334 -11.40 -0.32 12.42
C PRO A 334 -11.86 1.14 12.36
N TYR A 335 -12.29 1.58 11.18
CA TYR A 335 -13.10 2.78 11.03
C TYR A 335 -14.46 2.54 11.69
N LYS A 336 -14.86 3.47 12.57
CA LYS A 336 -16.17 3.47 13.21
C LYS A 336 -17.19 4.25 12.39
#